data_AF-A0A2J6IW51-F1
#
_entry.id   AF-A0A2J6IW51-F1
#
_cell.length_a   1.000
_cell.length_b   1.000
_cell.length_c   1.000
_cell.angle_alpha   90.00
_cell.angle_beta   90.00
_cell.angle_gamma   90.00
#
_symmetry.space_group_name_H-M   'P 1'
#
loop_
_entity.id
_entity.type
_entity.pdbx_description
1 polymer ?
#
loop_
_entity_poly.entity_id
_entity_poly.type
_entity_poly.pdbx_seq_one_letter_code
_entity_poly.pdbx_strand_id
1 'polypeptide(L)'
;MTDQDWEDICNQCGLCCFNKIIEDDGTVYTTPIPCKYLDVVNRTCKVYHKRFETGEECVKLTPELVANSIWLPDECAYVQHIRTTTGEEEND
;
A
#
# COMPACT_ATOMS: atom_id res chain seq x y z
N MET A 1 9.76 -1.40 -15.64
CA MET A 1 9.05 -2.36 -14.77
C MET A 1 7.68 -2.61 -15.37
N THR A 2 7.26 -3.86 -15.49
CA THR A 2 5.89 -4.19 -15.91
C THR A 2 4.90 -4.02 -14.74
N ASP A 3 3.59 -4.00 -15.02
CA ASP A 3 2.56 -4.01 -13.98
C ASP A 3 2.72 -5.23 -13.04
N GLN A 4 3.10 -6.39 -13.57
CA GLN A 4 3.31 -7.59 -12.77
C GLN A 4 4.55 -7.48 -11.89
N ASP A 5 5.68 -7.04 -12.44
CA ASP A 5 6.92 -6.85 -11.66
C ASP A 5 6.68 -5.88 -10.49
N TRP A 6 5.85 -4.87 -10.70
CA TRP A 6 5.47 -3.93 -9.65
C TRP A 6 4.57 -4.59 -8.60
N GLU A 7 3.54 -5.34 -9.01
CA GLU A 7 2.67 -6.07 -8.08
C GLU A 7 3.43 -7.09 -7.22
N ASP A 8 4.50 -7.69 -7.77
CA ASP A 8 5.36 -8.64 -7.06
C ASP A 8 6.16 -8.02 -5.89
N ILE A 9 6.28 -6.69 -5.83
CA ILE A 9 6.87 -5.98 -4.68
C ILE A 9 5.99 -6.09 -3.44
N CYS A 10 4.67 -6.25 -3.61
CA CYS A 10 3.76 -6.38 -2.48
C CYS A 10 4.08 -7.63 -1.66
N ASN A 11 4.49 -7.45 -0.41
CA ASN A 11 4.69 -8.54 0.55
C ASN A 11 3.39 -9.05 1.20
N GLN A 12 2.22 -8.61 0.72
CA GLN A 12 0.89 -8.99 1.21
C GLN A 12 0.70 -8.84 2.73
N CYS A 13 1.30 -7.81 3.34
CA CYS A 13 1.22 -7.55 4.78
C CYS A 13 -0.15 -7.11 5.31
N GLY A 14 -1.11 -6.78 4.43
CA GLY A 14 -2.48 -6.41 4.80
C GLY A 14 -2.66 -5.01 5.39
N LEU A 15 -1.59 -4.24 5.59
CA LEU A 15 -1.65 -2.88 6.17
C LEU A 15 -2.47 -1.90 5.30
N CYS A 16 -2.45 -2.08 3.98
CA CYS A 16 -3.30 -1.30 3.08
C CYS A 16 -4.80 -1.64 3.20
N CYS A 17 -5.16 -2.80 3.77
CA CYS A 17 -6.54 -3.26 3.92
C CYS A 17 -7.25 -2.69 5.15
N PHE A 18 -6.59 -1.93 6.02
CA PHE A 18 -7.23 -1.23 7.14
C PHE A 18 -7.66 0.17 6.72
N ASN A 19 -8.85 0.58 7.17
CA ASN A 19 -9.40 1.90 6.89
C ASN A 19 -8.53 2.99 7.50
N LYS A 20 -8.36 4.07 6.74
CA LYS A 20 -7.56 5.22 7.13
C LYS A 20 -8.43 6.46 7.20
N ILE A 21 -8.23 7.24 8.24
CA ILE A 21 -8.82 8.58 8.40
C ILE A 21 -7.69 9.57 8.13
N ILE A 22 -7.93 10.50 7.22
CA ILE A 22 -7.01 11.59 6.91
C ILE A 22 -7.68 12.87 7.40
N GLU A 23 -7.02 13.60 8.30
CA GLU A 23 -7.49 14.88 8.80
C GLU A 23 -7.07 16.03 7.87
N ASP A 24 -7.69 17.20 8.02
CA ASP A 24 -7.44 18.39 7.18
C ASP A 24 -5.97 18.87 7.25
N ASP A 25 -5.26 18.56 8.33
CA ASP A 25 -3.85 18.88 8.52
C ASP A 25 -2.89 17.83 7.92
N GLY A 26 -3.42 16.76 7.33
CA GLY A 26 -2.65 15.66 6.75
C GLY A 26 -2.29 14.55 7.74
N THR A 27 -2.76 14.60 8.99
CA THR A 27 -2.56 13.51 9.94
C THR A 27 -3.33 12.27 9.50
N VAL A 28 -2.66 11.11 9.50
CA VAL A 28 -3.25 9.83 9.09
C VAL A 28 -3.41 8.90 10.30
N TYR A 29 -4.64 8.45 10.53
CA TYR A 29 -4.96 7.43 11.52
C TYR A 29 -5.36 6.14 10.83
N THR A 30 -4.65 5.05 11.12
CA THR A 30 -5.10 3.72 10.74
C THR A 30 -6.05 3.19 11.80
N THR A 31 -7.29 2.88 11.40
CA THR A 31 -8.31 2.32 12.30
C THR A 31 -8.13 0.80 12.45
N PRO A 32 -8.65 0.18 13.52
CA PRO A 32 -8.66 -1.28 13.65
C PRO A 32 -9.71 -1.96 12.75
N ILE A 33 -10.41 -1.21 11.88
CA ILE A 33 -11.47 -1.73 11.01
C ILE A 33 -10.84 -2.18 9.69
N PRO A 34 -10.83 -3.49 9.40
CA PRO A 34 -10.31 -4.00 8.15
C PRO A 34 -11.39 -4.04 7.05
N CYS A 35 -10.94 -4.07 5.80
CA CYS A 35 -11.72 -4.51 4.66
C CYS A 35 -12.26 -5.94 4.90
N LYS A 36 -13.47 -6.22 4.40
CA LYS A 36 -14.15 -7.51 4.58
C LYS A 36 -13.40 -8.73 4.03
N TYR A 37 -12.41 -8.53 3.15
CA TYR A 37 -11.61 -9.60 2.56
C TYR A 37 -10.24 -9.81 3.22
N LEU A 38 -9.90 -9.03 4.25
CA LEU A 38 -8.67 -9.26 5.00
C LEU A 38 -8.82 -10.52 5.88
N ASP A 39 -7.87 -11.44 5.76
CA ASP A 39 -7.62 -12.41 6.82
C ASP A 39 -6.85 -11.71 7.94
N VAL A 40 -7.52 -11.37 9.04
CA VAL A 40 -6.88 -10.66 10.16
C VAL A 40 -5.90 -11.51 10.95
N VAL A 41 -5.99 -12.85 10.85
CA VAL A 41 -5.08 -13.77 11.54
C VAL A 41 -3.78 -13.86 10.76
N ASN A 42 -3.87 -14.10 9.45
CA ASN A 42 -2.70 -14.22 8.58
C ASN A 42 -2.20 -12.87 8.05
N ARG A 43 -2.98 -11.80 8.24
CA ARG A 43 -2.78 -10.44 7.70
C ARG A 43 -2.69 -10.39 6.16
N THR A 44 -3.39 -11.27 5.47
CA THR A 44 -3.35 -11.37 3.99
C THR A 44 -4.70 -11.05 3.36
N CYS A 45 -4.68 -10.36 2.20
CA CYS A 45 -5.89 -10.10 1.44
C CYS A 45 -6.30 -11.35 0.64
N LYS A 46 -7.47 -11.91 0.95
CA LYS A 46 -7.96 -13.17 0.34
C LYS A 46 -8.28 -13.05 -1.16
N VAL A 47 -8.36 -11.83 -1.67
CA VAL A 47 -8.78 -11.53 -3.05
C VAL A 47 -7.83 -10.56 -3.73
N TYR A 48 -6.56 -10.50 -3.32
CA TYR A 48 -5.59 -9.50 -3.81
C TYR A 48 -5.52 -9.41 -5.35
N HIS A 49 -5.51 -10.55 -6.04
CA HIS A 49 -5.46 -10.65 -7.51
C HIS A 49 -6.67 -10.05 -8.23
N LYS A 50 -7.81 -9.91 -7.54
CA LYS A 50 -9.07 -9.38 -8.10
C LYS A 50 -9.65 -8.26 -7.25
N ARG A 51 -8.84 -7.62 -6.41
CA ARG A 51 -9.28 -6.68 -5.38
C ARG A 51 -10.11 -5.51 -5.93
N PHE A 52 -9.82 -5.09 -7.16
CA PHE A 52 -10.54 -4.01 -7.86
C PHE A 52 -11.90 -4.44 -8.41
N GLU A 53 -12.22 -5.72 -8.45
CA GLU A 53 -13.52 -6.25 -8.89
C GLU A 53 -14.53 -6.39 -7.74
N THR A 54 -14.07 -6.17 -6.51
CA THR A 54 -14.83 -6.54 -5.30
C THR A 54 -15.85 -5.49 -4.84
N GLY A 55 -15.79 -4.29 -5.43
CA GLY A 55 -16.53 -3.10 -5.00
C GLY A 55 -15.97 -2.40 -3.76
N GLU A 56 -14.83 -2.87 -3.22
CA GLU A 56 -14.10 -2.17 -2.16
C GLU A 56 -13.22 -1.05 -2.75
N GLU A 57 -12.89 -0.05 -1.94
CA GLU A 57 -12.09 1.12 -2.32
C GLU A 57 -10.58 0.83 -2.34
N CYS A 58 -10.20 -0.29 -2.97
CA CYS A 58 -8.79 -0.62 -3.18
C CYS A 58 -8.16 0.40 -4.14
N VAL A 59 -7.04 1.00 -3.73
CA VAL A 59 -6.31 1.97 -4.53
C VAL A 59 -5.25 1.25 -5.38
N LYS A 60 -5.18 1.54 -6.69
CA LYS A 60 -4.07 1.07 -7.54
C LYS A 60 -2.82 1.89 -7.21
N LEU A 61 -1.89 1.28 -6.50
CA LEU A 61 -0.62 1.89 -6.14
C LEU A 61 0.24 2.00 -7.40
N THR A 62 0.53 3.21 -7.85
CA THR A 62 1.54 3.48 -8.89
C THR A 62 2.82 3.98 -8.21
N PRO A 63 4.00 3.88 -8.86
CA PRO A 63 5.24 4.44 -8.31
C PRO A 63 5.11 5.91 -7.88
N GLU A 64 4.51 6.73 -8.74
CA GLU A 64 4.24 8.15 -8.46
C GLU A 64 3.30 8.35 -7.26
N LEU A 65 2.23 7.56 -7.17
CA LEU A 65 1.30 7.65 -6.04
C LEU A 65 1.97 7.25 -4.73
N VAL A 66 2.78 6.20 -4.75
CA VAL A 66 3.50 5.72 -3.55
C VAL A 66 4.52 6.76 -3.08
N ALA A 67 5.28 7.35 -4.01
CA ALA A 67 6.27 8.38 -3.71
C ALA A 67 5.65 9.61 -3.01
N ASN A 68 4.40 9.94 -3.34
CA ASN A 68 3.68 11.09 -2.78
C ASN A 68 2.65 10.70 -1.70
N SER A 69 2.59 9.43 -1.30
CA SER A 69 1.57 8.97 -0.34
C SER A 69 1.96 9.34 1.09
N ILE A 70 0.99 9.89 1.84
CA ILE A 70 1.12 10.14 3.29
C ILE A 70 0.55 9.00 4.15
N TRP A 71 -0.22 8.09 3.53
CA TRP A 71 -1.07 7.13 4.22
C TRP A 71 -0.54 5.70 4.16
N LEU A 72 0.44 5.40 3.31
CA LEU A 72 1.15 4.14 3.35
C LEU A 72 2.17 4.19 4.50
N PRO A 73 2.25 3.15 5.34
CA PRO A 73 3.25 3.10 6.39
C PRO A 73 4.65 2.95 5.78
N ASP A 74 5.65 3.45 6.49
CA ASP A 74 7.06 3.37 6.08
C ASP A 74 7.52 1.94 5.77
N GLU A 75 7.03 0.95 6.52
CA GLU A 75 7.34 -0.47 6.33
C GLU A 75 6.64 -1.12 5.10
N CYS A 76 5.80 -0.37 4.37
CA CYS A 76 5.19 -0.86 3.15
C CYS A 76 6.28 -1.18 2.12
N ALA A 77 6.23 -2.38 1.54
CA ALA A 77 7.25 -2.84 0.59
C ALA A 77 7.40 -1.91 -0.62
N TYR A 78 6.30 -1.33 -1.11
CA TYR A 78 6.33 -0.33 -2.18
C TYR A 78 7.07 0.95 -1.76
N VAL A 79 6.80 1.44 -0.54
CA VAL A 79 7.46 2.64 0.00
C VAL A 79 8.95 2.40 0.15
N GLN A 80 9.32 1.25 0.73
CA GLN A 80 10.72 0.85 0.86
C GLN A 80 11.40 0.74 -0.50
N HIS A 81 10.77 0.08 -1.48
CA HIS A 81 11.29 -0.04 -2.83
C HIS A 81 11.59 1.33 -3.44
N ILE A 82 10.60 2.24 -3.44
CA ILE A 82 10.76 3.61 -3.96
C ILE A 82 11.91 4.32 -3.27
N ARG A 83 11.95 4.34 -1.93
CA ARG A 83 13.02 5.00 -1.15
C ARG A 83 14.41 4.47 -1.50
N THR A 84 14.54 3.15 -1.64
CA THR A 84 15.84 2.53 -1.99
C THR A 84 16.27 2.83 -3.41
N THR A 85 15.32 2.90 -4.36
CA THR A 85 15.64 3.17 -5.77
C THR A 85 15.90 4.64 -6.07
N THR A 86 15.30 5.57 -5.31
CA THR A 86 15.52 7.01 -5.50
C THR A 86 16.71 7.55 -4.71
N GLY A 87 17.12 6.88 -3.62
CA GLY A 87 18.28 7.27 -2.81
C GLY A 87 19.65 7.00 -3.45
N GLU A 88 19.70 6.26 -4.56
CA GLU A 88 20.93 6.01 -5.33
C GLU A 88 21.30 7.18 -6.26
N GLU A 89 20.39 8.13 -6.52
CA GLU A 89 20.63 9.27 -7.41
C GLU A 89 21.23 10.52 -6.71
N GLU A 90 21.32 10.56 -5.37
CA GLU A 90 21.88 11.71 -4.63
C GLU A 90 23.39 11.60 -4.31
N ASN A 91 24.09 10.62 -4.88
CA ASN A 91 25.55 10.46 -4.72
C ASN A 91 26.33 10.49 -6.05
N ASP A 92 26.05 11.46 -6.92
CA ASP A 92 26.94 11.88 -8.04
C ASP A 92 27.17 13.40 -8.04
#